data_AF-A0A9E3ZAK6-F1
#
_entry.id   AF-A0A9E3ZAK6-F1
#
_cell.length_a   1.000
_cell.length_b   1.000
_cell.length_c   1.000
_cell.angle_alpha   90.00
_cell.angle_beta   90.00
_cell.angle_gamma   90.00
#
_symmetry.space_group_name_H-M   'P 1'
#
loop_
_entity.id
_entity.type
_entity.pdbx_description
1 polymer ?
#
loop_
_entity_poly.entity_id
_entity_poly.type
_entity_poly.pdbx_seq_one_letter_code
_entity_poly.pdbx_strand_id
1 'polypeptide(L)'
;MRAIHALSAANSFMRSFYFALLLLVPLPASARVVSETIYFLQPDGRSYLLERALRTAATNHRFYVDKSVHREDLRHVQPQQFDWDDRSRTDVNILSFDSGGFTVIYPGRFDDTQLTATGNGEWLFKSWDGHKNAQGRYGVWYAPDDYDAFTYTWILPDNIEPLSYESNREGNWVRRGNSVSFHAEQVNNLTFEIRFRVTDAEPPPHPGADTTPRATPPPRDTVVVAPRPAAQRLPLPPAVATGGCDADCDGDGVANRDDRCPGSGAGAVVDRQGCTVGDDHDSDGDGVVNARDLCANTPRAAHVDRAGCSLDTDKDGVADGIDDCLATPEGTPVDA
;
A
#
# COMPACT_ATOMS: atom_id res chain seq x y z
N MET A 1 -7.91 -92.41 40.73
CA MET A 1 -9.37 -92.20 40.92
C MET A 1 -9.75 -90.85 40.30
N ARG A 2 -10.65 -90.87 39.30
CA ARG A 2 -11.64 -89.87 38.79
C ARG A 2 -11.38 -88.36 39.06
N ALA A 3 -11.57 -87.36 38.19
CA ALA A 3 -12.31 -87.12 36.93
C ALA A 3 -11.71 -85.83 36.28
N ILE A 4 -11.44 -85.70 34.97
CA ILE A 4 -12.30 -85.34 33.82
C ILE A 4 -12.85 -83.87 33.78
N HIS A 5 -12.47 -83.16 32.69
CA HIS A 5 -13.08 -82.03 31.93
C HIS A 5 -13.13 -80.55 32.41
N ALA A 6 -12.36 -79.72 31.67
CA ALA A 6 -12.78 -78.63 30.74
C ALA A 6 -13.32 -77.24 31.19
N LEU A 7 -12.85 -76.23 30.43
CA LEU A 7 -13.40 -74.89 30.13
C LEU A 7 -13.39 -73.79 31.21
N SER A 8 -12.66 -72.69 30.96
CA SER A 8 -13.28 -71.38 30.61
C SER A 8 -12.21 -70.29 30.49
N ALA A 9 -12.30 -69.53 29.41
CA ALA A 9 -11.63 -68.26 29.21
C ALA A 9 -12.14 -67.20 30.20
N ALA A 10 -11.27 -66.26 30.61
CA ALA A 10 -11.57 -64.83 30.81
C ALA A 10 -10.37 -64.09 31.45
N ASN A 11 -10.13 -62.87 30.96
CA ASN A 11 -9.41 -61.77 31.61
C ASN A 11 -7.92 -61.95 31.98
N SER A 12 -7.04 -61.33 31.19
CA SER A 12 -6.49 -60.06 31.68
C SER A 12 -5.91 -59.24 30.52
N PHE A 13 -6.56 -58.11 30.28
CA PHE A 13 -6.25 -57.07 29.34
C PHE A 13 -5.26 -56.11 30.02
N MET A 14 -3.97 -56.12 29.67
CA MET A 14 -3.06 -55.03 30.08
C MET A 14 -1.90 -54.93 29.09
N ARG A 15 -2.10 -54.13 28.04
CA ARG A 15 -1.49 -52.79 27.85
C ARG A 15 0.02 -52.81 27.63
N SER A 16 0.41 -52.82 26.36
CA SER A 16 1.66 -52.22 25.88
C SER A 16 1.49 -51.81 24.41
N PHE A 17 0.61 -50.81 24.20
CA PHE A 17 0.69 -49.98 23.01
C PHE A 17 1.60 -48.81 23.37
N TYR A 18 2.84 -48.83 22.88
CA TYR A 18 3.66 -47.63 22.77
C TYR A 18 2.94 -46.70 21.77
N PHE A 19 2.10 -45.81 22.30
CA PHE A 19 1.64 -44.64 21.55
C PHE A 19 2.85 -43.72 21.43
N ALA A 20 3.56 -43.80 20.30
CA ALA A 20 4.39 -42.70 19.83
C ALA A 20 3.43 -41.57 19.44
N LEU A 21 2.98 -40.80 20.45
CA LEU A 21 2.31 -39.54 20.23
C LEU A 21 3.37 -38.55 19.74
N LEU A 22 3.59 -38.54 18.43
CA LEU A 22 4.18 -37.41 17.73
C LEU A 22 3.22 -36.24 17.97
N LEU A 23 3.48 -35.47 19.03
CA LEU A 23 2.93 -34.14 19.19
C LEU A 23 3.45 -33.33 18.00
N LEU A 24 2.68 -33.31 16.91
CA LEU A 24 2.66 -32.20 15.97
C LEU A 24 2.18 -30.99 16.77
N VAL A 25 3.09 -30.40 17.54
CA VAL A 25 2.92 -29.02 17.99
C VAL A 25 2.99 -28.22 16.69
N PRO A 26 1.91 -27.58 16.23
CA PRO A 26 2.05 -26.59 15.18
C PRO A 26 3.02 -25.55 15.73
N LEU A 27 4.25 -25.51 15.18
CA LEU A 27 5.10 -24.36 15.38
C LEU A 27 4.25 -23.16 14.95
N PRO A 28 4.12 -22.11 15.80
CA PRO A 28 3.46 -20.91 15.33
C PRO A 28 4.20 -20.49 14.06
N ALA A 29 3.48 -20.45 12.93
CA ALA A 29 4.01 -19.83 11.74
C ALA A 29 4.28 -18.37 12.14
N SER A 30 5.52 -18.03 12.43
CA SER A 30 5.92 -16.64 12.65
C SER A 30 5.46 -15.87 11.42
N ALA A 31 4.62 -14.86 11.59
CA ALA A 31 4.12 -14.12 10.44
C ALA A 31 5.31 -13.52 9.69
N ARG A 32 5.35 -13.75 8.36
CA ARG A 32 6.48 -13.30 7.52
C ARG A 32 6.64 -11.78 7.65
N VAL A 33 7.89 -11.33 7.80
CA VAL A 33 8.27 -9.93 7.74
C VAL A 33 8.35 -9.51 6.27
N VAL A 34 7.29 -8.88 5.78
CA VAL A 34 7.20 -8.42 4.38
C VAL A 34 7.25 -6.90 4.35
N SER A 35 8.18 -6.37 3.54
CA SER A 35 8.34 -4.94 3.39
C SER A 35 8.21 -4.54 1.92
N GLU A 36 7.51 -3.44 1.69
CA GLU A 36 7.34 -2.83 0.38
C GLU A 36 7.60 -1.33 0.46
N THR A 37 8.37 -0.82 -0.49
CA THR A 37 8.56 0.62 -0.68
C THR A 37 8.36 0.97 -2.13
N ILE A 38 7.56 2.01 -2.36
CA ILE A 38 7.30 2.55 -3.69
C ILE A 38 7.62 4.04 -3.67
N TYR A 39 8.55 4.45 -4.52
CA TYR A 39 8.83 5.84 -4.83
C TYR A 39 8.07 6.23 -6.09
N PHE A 40 7.17 7.20 -5.98
CA PHE A 40 6.58 7.88 -7.12
C PHE A 40 7.37 9.16 -7.37
N LEU A 41 8.37 9.10 -8.25
CA LEU A 41 9.20 10.24 -8.56
C LEU A 41 8.38 11.34 -9.22
N GLN A 42 8.60 12.58 -8.80
CA GLN A 42 8.03 13.75 -9.47
C GLN A 42 8.87 14.11 -10.71
N PRO A 43 8.31 14.84 -11.69
CA PRO A 43 9.03 15.21 -12.91
C PRO A 43 10.32 16.01 -12.67
N ASP A 44 10.49 16.65 -11.51
CA ASP A 44 11.73 17.35 -11.16
C ASP A 44 12.90 16.40 -10.85
N GLY A 45 12.64 15.09 -10.72
CA GLY A 45 13.62 14.06 -10.38
C GLY A 45 14.21 14.16 -8.98
N ARG A 46 13.69 15.06 -8.13
CA ARG A 46 14.23 15.36 -6.79
C ARG A 46 13.20 15.15 -5.69
N SER A 47 11.94 15.37 -6.00
CA SER A 47 10.80 15.13 -5.12
C SER A 47 10.13 13.80 -5.44
N TYR A 48 9.44 13.25 -4.45
CA TYR A 48 8.72 12.01 -4.57
C TYR A 48 7.49 11.98 -3.66
N LEU A 49 6.52 11.14 -4.00
CA LEU A 49 5.59 10.58 -3.02
C LEU A 49 6.11 9.19 -2.66
N LEU A 50 6.25 8.89 -1.37
CA LEU A 50 6.71 7.58 -0.91
C LEU A 50 5.55 6.83 -0.26
N GLU A 51 5.36 5.59 -0.66
CA GLU A 51 4.59 4.61 0.08
C GLU A 51 5.54 3.60 0.74
N ARG A 52 5.35 3.35 2.03
CA ARG A 52 6.04 2.29 2.78
C ARG A 52 5.01 1.43 3.48
N ALA A 53 5.02 0.14 3.17
CA ALA A 53 4.25 -0.86 3.89
C ALA A 53 5.18 -1.87 4.56
N LEU A 54 4.84 -2.26 5.78
CA LEU A 54 5.48 -3.33 6.54
C LEU A 54 4.40 -4.23 7.13
N ARG A 55 4.54 -5.53 6.96
CA ARG A 55 3.70 -6.56 7.58
C ARG A 55 4.60 -7.50 8.39
N THR A 56 4.23 -7.78 9.63
CA THR A 56 5.03 -8.55 10.60
C THR A 56 4.15 -9.01 11.78
N ALA A 57 4.57 -10.02 12.55
CA ALA A 57 3.90 -10.37 13.80
C ALA A 57 4.37 -9.52 14.99
N ALA A 58 5.50 -8.84 14.85
CA ALA A 58 6.08 -8.07 15.94
C ALA A 58 5.25 -6.81 16.24
N THR A 59 5.41 -6.28 17.44
CA THR A 59 4.76 -5.05 17.90
C THR A 59 5.83 -4.02 18.25
N ASN A 60 5.43 -2.76 18.43
CA ASN A 60 6.35 -1.66 18.77
C ASN A 60 7.40 -1.41 17.67
N HIS A 61 6.90 -1.22 16.45
CA HIS A 61 7.71 -0.89 15.29
C HIS A 61 7.95 0.60 15.19
N ARG A 62 9.18 0.97 14.81
CA ARG A 62 9.55 2.35 14.54
C ARG A 62 9.88 2.52 13.08
N PHE A 63 9.30 3.55 12.49
CA PHE A 63 9.61 4.01 11.16
C PHE A 63 10.21 5.41 11.24
N TYR A 64 11.34 5.59 10.58
CA TYR A 64 12.12 6.83 10.62
C TYR A 64 11.91 7.56 9.31
N VAL A 65 11.51 8.83 9.40
CA VAL A 65 11.38 9.72 8.25
C VAL A 65 12.37 10.87 8.36
N ASP A 66 12.69 11.47 7.22
CA ASP A 66 13.55 12.65 7.19
C ASP A 66 12.98 13.78 8.07
N LYS A 67 13.88 14.61 8.61
CA LYS A 67 13.49 15.68 9.53
C LYS A 67 12.56 16.72 8.89
N SER A 68 12.63 16.91 7.57
CA SER A 68 11.77 17.83 6.83
C SER A 68 10.33 17.35 6.66
N VAL A 69 10.04 16.07 6.93
CA VAL A 69 8.69 15.52 6.86
C VAL A 69 7.96 15.81 8.18
N HIS A 70 6.87 16.57 8.12
CA HIS A 70 6.05 16.89 9.28
C HIS A 70 4.84 15.95 9.38
N ARG A 71 4.19 15.92 10.54
CA ARG A 71 3.05 15.02 10.79
C ARG A 71 1.89 15.31 9.83
N GLU A 72 1.67 16.57 9.49
CA GLU A 72 0.65 17.04 8.54
C GLU A 72 0.97 16.70 7.07
N ASP A 73 2.21 16.32 6.77
CA ASP A 73 2.59 15.90 5.41
C ASP A 73 2.14 14.46 5.13
N LEU A 74 1.91 13.65 6.17
CA LEU A 74 1.43 12.27 6.04
C LEU A 74 0.06 12.26 5.35
N ARG A 75 0.02 11.72 4.13
CA ARG A 75 -1.19 11.61 3.31
C ARG A 75 -2.04 10.41 3.69
N HIS A 76 -1.38 9.36 4.17
CA HIS A 76 -2.03 8.16 4.69
C HIS A 76 -1.16 7.53 5.76
N VAL A 77 -1.80 7.01 6.81
CA VAL A 77 -1.15 6.21 7.85
C VAL A 77 -2.13 5.13 8.31
N GLN A 78 -1.69 3.89 8.30
CA GLN A 78 -2.41 2.75 8.86
C GLN A 78 -1.43 1.97 9.75
N PRO A 79 -1.81 1.57 10.98
CA PRO A 79 -3.02 1.98 11.68
C PRO A 79 -3.04 3.49 11.98
N GLN A 80 -4.24 4.06 12.15
CA GLN A 80 -4.42 5.48 12.51
C GLN A 80 -3.90 5.81 13.93
N GLN A 81 -3.72 4.80 14.78
CA GLN A 81 -3.11 4.93 16.09
C GLN A 81 -1.59 4.75 15.97
N PHE A 82 -0.86 5.84 16.14
CA PHE A 82 0.61 5.86 16.16
C PHE A 82 1.10 7.05 16.98
N ASP A 83 2.30 6.91 17.53
CA ASP A 83 3.01 8.01 18.17
C ASP A 83 3.90 8.72 17.16
N TRP A 84 3.92 10.05 17.22
CA TRP A 84 4.82 10.91 16.44
C TRP A 84 5.83 11.57 17.38
N ASP A 85 7.11 11.36 17.13
CA ASP A 85 8.22 11.97 17.85
C ASP A 85 9.12 12.76 16.92
N ASP A 86 9.03 14.07 17.03
CA ASP A 86 9.83 15.07 16.32
C ASP A 86 10.80 15.83 17.25
N ARG A 87 10.97 15.39 18.50
CA ARG A 87 11.77 16.11 19.50
C ARG A 87 12.98 15.33 19.98
N SER A 88 12.92 13.99 20.00
CA SER A 88 14.01 13.19 20.55
C SER A 88 15.28 13.20 19.71
N ARG A 89 15.16 13.48 18.41
CA ARG A 89 16.27 13.50 17.46
C ARG A 89 16.26 14.74 16.59
N THR A 90 17.45 15.24 16.28
CA THR A 90 17.65 16.44 15.47
C THR A 90 17.68 16.16 13.97
N ASP A 91 17.85 14.90 13.57
CA ASP A 91 18.13 14.48 12.20
C ASP A 91 17.02 13.63 11.56
N VAL A 92 16.08 13.10 12.34
CA VAL A 92 14.91 12.35 11.85
C VAL A 92 13.68 12.62 12.72
N ASN A 93 12.50 12.34 12.17
CA ASN A 93 11.28 12.16 12.94
C ASN A 93 10.93 10.66 13.01
N ILE A 94 10.22 10.25 14.06
CA ILE A 94 9.95 8.84 14.36
C ILE A 94 8.44 8.61 14.47
N LEU A 95 7.92 7.68 13.68
CA LEU A 95 6.60 7.11 13.86
C LEU A 95 6.74 5.80 14.62
N SER A 96 5.94 5.61 15.68
CA SER A 96 5.91 4.36 16.45
C SER A 96 4.53 3.71 16.37
N PHE A 97 4.51 2.42 16.08
CA PHE A 97 3.29 1.62 15.90
C PHE A 97 3.31 0.43 16.85
N ASP A 98 2.24 0.24 17.62
CA ASP A 98 2.09 -0.89 18.54
C ASP A 98 1.47 -2.14 17.89
N SER A 99 1.36 -2.18 16.57
CA SER A 99 0.71 -3.25 15.81
C SER A 99 1.68 -4.01 14.88
N GLY A 100 1.21 -5.12 14.31
CA GLY A 100 1.91 -6.03 13.37
C GLY A 100 2.30 -5.43 12.01
N GLY A 101 2.48 -4.12 11.92
CA GLY A 101 2.80 -3.48 10.66
C GLY A 101 2.30 -2.07 10.56
N PHE A 102 2.58 -1.46 9.42
CA PHE A 102 2.07 -0.15 9.06
C PHE A 102 2.05 0.03 7.54
N THR A 103 1.23 0.96 7.07
CA THR A 103 1.35 1.58 5.76
C THR A 103 1.39 3.08 5.96
N VAL A 104 2.37 3.75 5.35
CA VAL A 104 2.49 5.22 5.38
C VAL A 104 2.71 5.75 3.98
N ILE A 105 2.05 6.86 3.66
CA ILE A 105 2.23 7.59 2.41
C ILE A 105 2.54 9.04 2.75
N TYR A 106 3.66 9.56 2.25
CA TYR A 106 4.07 10.94 2.51
C TYR A 106 4.94 11.50 1.38
N PRO A 107 4.87 12.82 1.10
CA PRO A 107 5.77 13.46 0.16
C PRO A 107 7.16 13.63 0.76
N GLY A 108 8.19 13.60 -0.07
CA GLY A 108 9.56 13.86 0.33
C GLY A 108 10.37 14.50 -0.78
N ARG A 109 11.61 14.84 -0.44
CA ARG A 109 12.62 15.34 -1.36
C ARG A 109 13.95 14.69 -1.00
N PHE A 110 14.71 14.28 -2.00
CA PHE A 110 16.07 13.82 -1.78
C PHE A 110 16.95 15.01 -1.39
N ASP A 111 17.76 14.84 -0.35
CA ASP A 111 18.77 15.79 0.04
C ASP A 111 20.07 15.62 -0.78
N ASP A 112 21.02 16.53 -0.58
CA ASP A 112 22.30 16.54 -1.30
C ASP A 112 23.20 15.34 -0.96
N THR A 113 22.92 14.61 0.12
CA THR A 113 23.63 13.38 0.50
C THR A 113 23.07 12.16 -0.24
N GLN A 114 21.78 12.18 -0.57
CA GLN A 114 21.09 11.11 -1.26
C GLN A 114 21.17 11.25 -2.78
N LEU A 115 21.22 12.47 -3.32
CA LEU A 115 21.13 12.72 -4.75
C LEU A 115 22.23 13.66 -5.25
N THR A 116 23.07 13.17 -6.16
CA THR A 116 24.20 13.93 -6.72
C THR A 116 24.05 14.10 -8.23
N ALA A 117 24.17 15.33 -8.74
CA ALA A 117 24.21 15.58 -10.17
C ALA A 117 25.56 15.12 -10.77
N THR A 118 25.52 14.34 -11.85
CA THR A 118 26.73 13.86 -12.55
C THR A 118 27.00 14.58 -13.88
N GLY A 119 26.13 15.51 -14.27
CA GLY A 119 26.20 16.28 -15.52
C GLY A 119 25.20 15.81 -16.57
N ASN A 120 24.92 16.64 -17.59
CA ASN A 120 24.01 16.30 -18.70
C ASN A 120 22.59 15.87 -18.27
N GLY A 121 22.05 16.46 -17.19
CA GLY A 121 20.75 16.09 -16.64
C GLY A 121 20.74 14.75 -15.89
N GLU A 122 21.90 14.11 -15.70
CA GLU A 122 22.03 12.85 -14.99
C GLU A 122 22.21 13.04 -13.49
N TRP A 123 21.60 12.13 -12.74
CA TRP A 123 21.60 12.07 -11.29
C TRP A 123 21.97 10.68 -10.82
N LEU A 124 22.73 10.64 -9.73
CA LEU A 124 23.03 9.43 -8.98
C LEU A 124 22.32 9.52 -7.62
N PHE A 125 21.36 8.62 -7.40
CA PHE A 125 20.74 8.38 -6.12
C PHE A 125 21.52 7.31 -5.34
N LYS A 126 21.72 7.54 -4.04
CA LYS A 126 22.25 6.60 -3.07
C LYS A 126 21.35 6.51 -1.86
N SER A 127 20.91 5.30 -1.51
CA SER A 127 20.03 5.08 -0.35
C SER A 127 20.77 4.97 0.99
N TRP A 128 22.10 5.14 1.01
CA TRP A 128 22.92 4.92 2.19
C TRP A 128 24.06 5.92 2.28
N ASP A 129 24.28 6.42 3.49
CA ASP A 129 25.23 7.48 3.86
C ASP A 129 26.66 6.97 4.14
N GLY A 130 26.88 5.65 4.10
CA GLY A 130 28.18 5.05 4.41
C GLY A 130 28.39 4.70 5.89
N HIS A 131 27.42 5.00 6.77
CA HIS A 131 27.54 4.77 8.21
C HIS A 131 26.78 3.53 8.68
N LYS A 132 27.39 2.78 9.61
CA LYS A 132 26.75 1.66 10.32
C LYS A 132 26.43 2.08 11.75
N ASN A 133 25.31 1.60 12.29
CA ASN A 133 25.01 1.80 13.71
C ASN A 133 25.83 0.86 14.62
N ALA A 134 25.71 1.02 15.93
CA ALA A 134 26.43 0.21 16.93
C ALA A 134 26.15 -1.30 16.83
N GLN A 135 24.96 -1.67 16.33
CA GLN A 135 24.56 -3.05 16.06
C GLN A 135 25.01 -3.55 14.68
N GLY A 136 25.79 -2.76 13.93
CA GLY A 136 26.27 -3.10 12.60
C GLY A 136 25.21 -3.01 11.50
N ARG A 137 24.03 -2.45 11.78
CA ARG A 137 22.96 -2.24 10.79
C ARG A 137 23.24 -1.01 9.93
N TYR A 138 22.83 -1.06 8.66
CA TYR A 138 23.06 0.01 7.68
C TYR A 138 22.05 -0.05 6.52
N GLY A 139 21.95 1.04 5.75
CA GLY A 139 21.00 1.14 4.64
C GLY A 139 19.55 0.93 5.09
N VAL A 140 18.78 0.17 4.32
CA VAL A 140 17.43 -0.28 4.68
C VAL A 140 17.52 -1.62 5.40
N TRP A 141 17.00 -1.69 6.61
CA TRP A 141 17.11 -2.86 7.47
C TRP A 141 15.89 -3.01 8.38
N TYR A 142 15.72 -4.24 8.88
CA TYR A 142 14.75 -4.59 9.91
C TYR A 142 15.45 -5.25 11.09
N ALA A 143 14.87 -5.12 12.28
CA ALA A 143 15.34 -5.78 13.49
C ALA A 143 14.16 -6.21 14.36
N PRO A 144 14.30 -7.29 15.15
CA PRO A 144 15.53 -8.06 15.36
C PRO A 144 15.92 -8.97 14.17
N ASP A 145 14.95 -9.34 13.34
CA ASP A 145 15.10 -10.34 12.28
C ASP A 145 15.48 -9.73 10.91
N ASP A 146 15.43 -10.56 9.86
CA ASP A 146 15.58 -10.15 8.47
C ASP A 146 14.21 -9.95 7.80
N TYR A 147 14.19 -9.32 6.63
CA TYR A 147 12.99 -9.33 5.80
C TYR A 147 12.82 -10.70 5.18
N ASP A 148 11.67 -11.35 5.41
CA ASP A 148 11.31 -12.58 4.72
C ASP A 148 11.01 -12.35 3.24
N ALA A 149 10.50 -11.16 2.91
CA ALA A 149 10.35 -10.66 1.55
C ALA A 149 10.46 -9.12 1.54
N PHE A 150 11.15 -8.59 0.53
CA PHE A 150 11.42 -7.18 0.40
C PHE A 150 11.21 -6.74 -1.05
N THR A 151 10.44 -5.67 -1.24
CA THR A 151 10.22 -5.00 -2.52
C THR A 151 10.61 -3.53 -2.42
N TYR A 152 11.34 -3.05 -3.43
CA TYR A 152 11.72 -1.64 -3.56
C TYR A 152 11.53 -1.18 -5.00
N THR A 153 10.55 -0.31 -5.20
CA THR A 153 10.04 0.07 -6.52
C THR A 153 10.15 1.57 -6.73
N TRP A 154 10.57 1.95 -7.93
CA TRP A 154 10.57 3.32 -8.44
C TRP A 154 9.61 3.40 -9.61
N ILE A 155 8.59 4.23 -9.48
CA ILE A 155 7.69 4.65 -10.55
C ILE A 155 8.22 5.99 -11.08
N LEU A 156 8.54 6.01 -12.37
CA LEU A 156 9.23 7.10 -13.02
C LEU A 156 8.25 7.84 -13.96
N PRO A 157 8.22 9.18 -13.95
CA PRO A 157 7.50 9.95 -14.96
C PRO A 157 8.21 9.87 -16.31
N ASP A 158 7.50 10.20 -17.39
CA ASP A 158 7.99 10.02 -18.77
C ASP A 158 9.27 10.81 -19.09
N ASN A 159 9.49 11.94 -18.40
CA ASN A 159 10.67 12.75 -18.58
C ASN A 159 11.91 12.21 -17.84
N ILE A 160 11.79 11.08 -17.12
CA ILE A 160 12.87 10.45 -16.35
C ILE A 160 13.22 9.09 -16.93
N GLU A 161 14.44 9.00 -17.44
CA GLU A 161 15.00 7.77 -18.00
C GLU A 161 15.89 7.06 -16.95
N PRO A 162 15.57 5.84 -16.52
CA PRO A 162 16.48 5.07 -15.66
C PRO A 162 17.67 4.57 -16.49
N LEU A 163 18.89 4.89 -16.06
CA LEU A 163 20.14 4.53 -16.73
C LEU A 163 20.76 3.24 -16.14
N SER A 164 20.79 3.12 -14.82
CA SER A 164 21.28 1.93 -14.13
C SER A 164 20.67 1.82 -12.73
N TYR A 165 20.64 0.59 -12.19
CA TYR A 165 20.14 0.32 -10.85
C TYR A 165 20.87 -0.88 -10.26
N GLU A 166 21.39 -0.72 -9.05
CA GLU A 166 22.23 -1.71 -8.38
C GLU A 166 21.84 -1.82 -6.90
N SER A 167 22.04 -3.02 -6.35
CA SER A 167 21.94 -3.27 -4.91
C SER A 167 23.18 -3.99 -4.40
N ASN A 168 23.53 -3.78 -3.12
CA ASN A 168 24.59 -4.54 -2.45
C ASN A 168 24.16 -5.98 -2.08
N ARG A 169 22.91 -6.35 -2.34
CA ARG A 169 22.37 -7.69 -2.11
C ARG A 169 21.92 -8.31 -3.42
N GLU A 170 22.03 -9.63 -3.47
CA GLU A 170 21.40 -10.41 -4.53
C GLU A 170 19.88 -10.27 -4.44
N GLY A 171 19.25 -10.21 -5.61
CA GLY A 171 17.81 -10.08 -5.78
C GLY A 171 17.47 -9.94 -7.24
N ASN A 172 16.18 -9.90 -7.53
CA ASN A 172 15.66 -9.82 -8.89
C ASN A 172 15.25 -8.38 -9.21
N TRP A 173 15.87 -7.81 -10.24
CA TRP A 173 15.45 -6.53 -10.82
C TRP A 173 14.47 -6.76 -11.97
N VAL A 174 13.34 -6.08 -11.93
CA VAL A 174 12.30 -6.16 -12.94
C VAL A 174 11.95 -4.75 -13.41
N ARG A 175 12.04 -4.52 -14.72
CA ARG A 175 11.54 -3.29 -15.36
C ARG A 175 10.23 -3.58 -16.08
N ARG A 176 9.17 -2.83 -15.77
CA ARG A 176 7.84 -2.94 -16.41
C ARG A 176 7.29 -1.55 -16.66
N GLY A 177 7.09 -1.19 -17.93
CA GLY A 177 6.67 0.16 -18.30
C GLY A 177 7.60 1.22 -17.72
N ASN A 178 7.01 2.14 -16.95
CA ASN A 178 7.70 3.23 -16.27
C ASN A 178 8.20 2.85 -14.86
N SER A 179 8.18 1.57 -14.48
CA SER A 179 8.61 1.11 -13.16
C SER A 179 9.91 0.30 -13.20
N VAL A 180 10.73 0.46 -12.17
CA VAL A 180 11.89 -0.39 -11.85
C VAL A 180 11.70 -0.93 -10.44
N SER A 181 11.65 -2.25 -10.29
CA SER A 181 11.42 -2.93 -9.00
C SER A 181 12.54 -3.90 -8.67
N PHE A 182 12.99 -3.88 -7.42
CA PHE A 182 13.88 -4.86 -6.83
C PHE A 182 13.09 -5.76 -5.88
N HIS A 183 13.27 -7.08 -6.01
CA HIS A 183 12.67 -8.08 -5.13
C HIS A 183 13.74 -8.97 -4.53
N ALA A 184 13.67 -9.22 -3.22
CA ALA A 184 14.57 -10.14 -2.54
C ALA A 184 13.88 -10.81 -1.34
N GLU A 185 14.42 -11.94 -0.89
CA GLU A 185 13.92 -12.73 0.24
C GLU A 185 15.05 -13.03 1.21
N GLN A 186 14.74 -13.14 2.51
CA GLN A 186 15.73 -13.42 3.57
C GLN A 186 16.91 -12.42 3.53
N VAL A 187 16.58 -11.13 3.43
CA VAL A 187 17.57 -10.06 3.23
C VAL A 187 17.52 -9.01 4.32
N ASN A 188 18.68 -8.37 4.53
CA ASN A 188 18.81 -7.25 5.43
C ASN A 188 20.01 -6.38 5.07
N ASN A 189 20.05 -5.15 5.60
CA ASN A 189 21.05 -4.13 5.34
C ASN A 189 21.27 -3.89 3.83
N LEU A 190 20.20 -3.45 3.18
CA LEU A 190 20.11 -3.20 1.74
C LEU A 190 20.52 -1.76 1.41
N THR A 191 21.29 -1.60 0.35
CA THR A 191 21.64 -0.29 -0.22
C THR A 191 21.31 -0.30 -1.70
N PHE A 192 20.92 0.85 -2.22
CA PHE A 192 20.58 1.04 -3.63
C PHE A 192 21.38 2.19 -4.21
N GLU A 193 21.93 1.97 -5.41
CA GLU A 193 22.44 3.03 -6.26
C GLU A 193 21.61 3.04 -7.56
N ILE A 194 20.97 4.17 -7.85
CA ILE A 194 20.13 4.32 -9.04
C ILE A 194 20.62 5.53 -9.82
N ARG A 195 20.94 5.35 -11.09
CA ARG A 195 21.26 6.44 -12.02
C ARG A 195 20.07 6.68 -12.92
N PHE A 196 19.72 7.94 -13.09
CA PHE A 196 18.66 8.34 -14.01
C PHE A 196 18.99 9.67 -14.66
N ARG A 197 18.37 9.92 -15.81
CA ARG A 197 18.45 11.19 -16.52
C ARG A 197 17.10 11.87 -16.46
N VAL A 198 17.08 13.11 -15.99
CA VAL A 198 15.94 14.00 -16.16
C VAL A 198 16.14 14.73 -17.47
N THR A 199 15.20 14.55 -18.39
CA THR A 199 15.19 15.30 -19.64
C THR A 199 14.38 16.58 -19.43
N ASP A 200 14.89 17.70 -19.94
CA ASP A 200 14.13 18.96 -20.05
C ASP A 200 13.01 18.86 -21.11
N ALA A 201 12.72 17.65 -21.60
CA ALA A 201 11.56 17.41 -22.43
C ALA A 201 10.35 17.84 -21.60
N GLU A 202 9.72 18.93 -22.03
CA GLU A 202 8.36 19.24 -21.65
C GLU A 202 7.59 17.92 -21.73
N PRO A 203 6.88 17.49 -20.66
CA PRO A 203 6.01 16.33 -20.77
C PRO A 203 5.25 16.50 -22.08
N PRO A 204 5.15 15.47 -22.94
CA PRO A 204 4.40 15.61 -24.17
C PRO A 204 3.10 16.32 -23.80
N PRO A 205 2.78 17.48 -24.41
CA PRO A 205 1.67 18.30 -23.96
C PRO A 205 0.50 17.35 -23.80
N HIS A 206 -0.16 17.37 -22.64
CA HIS A 206 -1.41 16.63 -22.48
C HIS A 206 -2.21 16.88 -23.75
N PRO A 207 -2.59 15.85 -24.53
CA PRO A 207 -3.39 16.08 -25.72
C PRO A 207 -4.62 16.86 -25.26
N GLY A 208 -4.72 18.14 -25.67
CA GLY A 208 -5.74 19.07 -25.16
C GLY A 208 -5.27 20.24 -24.28
N ALA A 209 -3.97 20.45 -24.05
CA ALA A 209 -3.49 21.73 -23.50
C ALA A 209 -3.79 22.87 -24.49
N ASP A 210 -4.87 23.59 -24.23
CA ASP A 210 -5.33 24.74 -25.01
C ASP A 210 -4.22 25.79 -25.14
N THR A 211 -3.66 25.91 -26.35
CA THR A 211 -2.60 26.89 -26.69
C THR A 211 -3.15 28.30 -26.92
N THR A 212 -4.45 28.52 -26.70
CA THR A 212 -5.04 29.85 -26.78
C THR A 212 -4.44 30.74 -25.68
N PRO A 213 -3.90 31.93 -26.01
CA PRO A 213 -3.40 32.87 -24.99
C PRO A 213 -4.50 33.16 -23.98
N ARG A 214 -4.31 32.73 -22.73
CA ARG A 214 -5.27 32.96 -21.65
C ARG A 214 -5.50 34.45 -21.52
N ALA A 215 -6.71 34.90 -21.85
CA ALA A 215 -7.12 36.28 -21.60
C ALA A 215 -6.86 36.61 -20.13
N THR A 216 -6.31 37.81 -19.87
CA THR A 216 -6.04 38.30 -18.51
C THR A 216 -7.28 38.03 -17.66
N PRO A 217 -7.17 37.29 -16.55
CA PRO A 217 -8.34 36.96 -15.75
C PRO A 217 -8.97 38.27 -15.28
N PRO A 218 -10.30 38.42 -15.36
CA PRO A 218 -10.96 39.59 -14.81
C PRO A 218 -10.61 39.70 -13.31
N PRO A 219 -10.54 40.92 -12.76
CA PRO A 219 -10.28 41.10 -11.34
C PRO A 219 -11.27 40.25 -10.54
N ARG A 220 -10.74 39.54 -9.54
CA ARG A 220 -11.54 38.67 -8.68
C ARG A 220 -12.60 39.51 -7.97
N ASP A 221 -13.83 39.45 -8.45
CA ASP A 221 -14.96 39.87 -7.65
C ASP A 221 -14.96 39.00 -6.39
N THR A 222 -14.96 39.66 -5.24
CA THR A 222 -15.04 39.04 -3.92
C THR A 222 -16.33 38.23 -3.83
N VAL A 223 -16.25 36.95 -4.18
CA VAL A 223 -17.25 35.98 -3.78
C VAL A 223 -17.12 35.83 -2.27
N VAL A 224 -18.08 36.41 -1.55
CA VAL A 224 -18.27 36.13 -0.13
C VAL A 224 -18.66 34.66 -0.03
N VAL A 225 -17.68 33.82 0.28
CA VAL A 225 -17.93 32.42 0.63
C VAL A 225 -18.69 32.43 1.96
N ALA A 226 -19.96 32.01 1.92
CA ALA A 226 -20.74 31.79 3.13
C ALA A 226 -20.00 30.80 4.05
N PRO A 227 -19.96 31.01 5.37
CA PRO A 227 -19.33 30.07 6.28
C PRO A 227 -19.99 28.69 6.14
N ARG A 228 -19.15 27.65 6.03
CA ARG A 228 -19.59 26.25 6.09
C ARG A 228 -20.51 26.07 7.31
N PRO A 229 -21.69 25.44 7.17
CA PRO A 229 -22.45 25.04 8.34
C PRO A 229 -21.58 24.11 9.19
N ALA A 230 -21.60 24.34 10.50
CA ALA A 230 -20.88 23.51 11.47
C ALA A 230 -21.29 22.05 11.25
N ALA A 231 -20.30 21.19 11.02
CA ALA A 231 -20.49 19.75 10.99
C ALA A 231 -21.15 19.33 12.31
N GLN A 232 -22.38 18.82 12.23
CA GLN A 232 -23.02 18.21 13.39
C GLN A 232 -22.18 16.99 13.76
N ARG A 233 -21.60 17.00 14.96
CA ARG A 233 -20.89 15.86 15.51
C ARG A 233 -21.89 14.72 15.65
N LEU A 234 -21.79 13.71 14.78
CA LEU A 234 -22.41 12.42 15.07
C LEU A 234 -21.74 11.86 16.35
N PRO A 235 -22.52 11.33 17.30
CA PRO A 235 -21.97 10.73 18.49
C PRO A 235 -21.09 9.53 18.10
N LEU A 236 -19.89 9.47 18.67
CA LEU A 236 -19.02 8.31 18.59
C LEU A 236 -19.77 7.10 19.14
N PRO A 237 -19.76 5.93 18.46
CA PRO A 237 -20.28 4.72 19.06
C PRO A 237 -19.46 4.38 20.32
N PRO A 238 -20.10 3.81 21.35
CA PRO A 238 -19.41 3.46 22.59
C PRO A 238 -18.29 2.45 22.32
N ALA A 239 -17.15 2.65 22.99
CA ALA A 239 -16.02 1.73 22.97
C ALA A 239 -16.47 0.33 23.42
N VAL A 240 -16.28 -0.67 22.56
CA VAL A 240 -16.55 -2.07 22.92
C VAL A 240 -15.42 -2.57 23.81
N ALA A 241 -15.84 -3.09 24.96
CA ALA A 241 -15.00 -3.60 26.03
C ALA A 241 -14.24 -4.87 25.61
N THR A 242 -13.04 -5.02 26.19
CA THR A 242 -12.22 -6.22 26.13
C THR A 242 -12.91 -7.41 26.82
N GLY A 243 -13.53 -8.26 26.01
CA GLY A 243 -13.99 -9.61 26.34
C GLY A 243 -14.19 -10.32 25.01
N GLY A 244 -13.75 -11.59 24.90
CA GLY A 244 -13.75 -12.34 23.63
C GLY A 244 -15.03 -12.09 22.84
N CYS A 245 -14.90 -11.50 21.65
CA CYS A 245 -16.06 -11.11 20.87
C CYS A 245 -16.87 -12.36 20.51
N ASP A 246 -18.19 -12.19 20.49
CA ASP A 246 -19.15 -13.26 20.20
C ASP A 246 -18.89 -13.88 18.80
N ALA A 247 -19.72 -14.81 18.36
CA ALA A 247 -19.56 -15.48 17.06
C ALA A 247 -19.58 -14.52 15.83
N ASP A 248 -19.92 -13.25 16.05
CA ASP A 248 -19.98 -12.12 15.12
C ASP A 248 -19.31 -10.94 15.85
N CYS A 249 -18.10 -10.56 15.46
CA CYS A 249 -17.24 -9.64 16.21
C CYS A 249 -17.47 -8.16 15.86
N ASP A 250 -18.03 -7.85 14.69
CA ASP A 250 -18.37 -6.49 14.28
C ASP A 250 -19.87 -6.18 14.39
N GLY A 251 -20.70 -7.20 14.64
CA GLY A 251 -22.10 -7.08 15.01
C GLY A 251 -22.99 -6.72 13.82
N ASP A 252 -22.59 -7.10 12.61
CA ASP A 252 -23.32 -6.82 11.37
C ASP A 252 -24.42 -7.85 11.06
N GLY A 253 -24.48 -8.96 11.81
CA GLY A 253 -25.43 -10.04 11.64
C GLY A 253 -24.88 -11.27 10.90
N VAL A 254 -23.61 -11.28 10.50
CA VAL A 254 -22.90 -12.39 9.85
C VAL A 254 -21.82 -12.92 10.77
N ALA A 255 -21.80 -14.25 10.98
CA ALA A 255 -20.81 -14.85 11.87
C ALA A 255 -19.40 -14.75 11.27
N ASN A 256 -18.38 -14.51 12.10
CA ASN A 256 -16.96 -14.34 11.72
C ASN A 256 -16.41 -15.43 10.79
N ARG A 257 -16.94 -16.65 10.87
CA ARG A 257 -16.50 -17.78 10.04
C ARG A 257 -17.05 -17.71 8.60
N ASP A 258 -18.15 -17.01 8.42
CA ASP A 258 -18.91 -16.86 7.18
C ASP A 258 -18.79 -15.42 6.64
N ASP A 259 -18.29 -14.49 7.46
CA ASP A 259 -18.00 -13.10 7.15
C ASP A 259 -16.66 -12.95 6.41
N ARG A 260 -16.74 -12.34 5.22
CA ARG A 260 -15.61 -12.05 4.33
C ARG A 260 -15.13 -10.61 4.45
N CYS A 261 -15.86 -9.77 5.17
CA CYS A 261 -15.63 -8.34 5.30
C CYS A 261 -15.57 -7.93 6.79
N PRO A 262 -14.66 -8.50 7.59
CA PRO A 262 -14.58 -8.23 9.03
C PRO A 262 -14.27 -6.75 9.29
N GLY A 263 -15.26 -6.02 9.80
CA GLY A 263 -15.24 -4.57 10.00
C GLY A 263 -16.46 -3.83 9.45
N SER A 264 -17.47 -4.53 8.92
CA SER A 264 -18.79 -3.97 8.62
C SER A 264 -19.38 -3.41 9.90
N GLY A 265 -19.73 -2.12 9.90
CA GLY A 265 -20.17 -1.46 11.12
C GLY A 265 -21.41 -2.12 11.71
N ALA A 266 -21.44 -2.35 13.03
CA ALA A 266 -22.59 -2.93 13.74
C ALA A 266 -23.92 -2.27 13.31
N GLY A 267 -24.84 -3.08 12.76
CA GLY A 267 -26.13 -2.63 12.22
C GLY A 267 -26.12 -2.16 10.75
N ALA A 268 -25.03 -2.35 10.02
CA ALA A 268 -24.98 -2.14 8.57
C ALA A 268 -25.85 -3.16 7.82
N VAL A 269 -26.39 -2.76 6.66
CA VAL A 269 -27.05 -3.70 5.74
C VAL A 269 -25.96 -4.43 4.98
N VAL A 270 -25.75 -5.71 5.27
CA VAL A 270 -24.72 -6.54 4.65
C VAL A 270 -25.33 -7.64 3.79
N ASP A 271 -24.57 -8.12 2.81
CA ASP A 271 -24.94 -9.29 2.01
C ASP A 271 -24.71 -10.59 2.80
N ARG A 272 -24.89 -11.75 2.17
CA ARG A 272 -24.75 -13.05 2.88
C ARG A 272 -23.30 -13.38 3.25
N GLN A 273 -22.36 -12.54 2.84
CA GLN A 273 -20.93 -12.70 3.05
C GLN A 273 -20.37 -11.63 4.01
N GLY A 274 -21.24 -10.83 4.65
CA GLY A 274 -20.83 -9.80 5.61
C GLY A 274 -20.38 -8.49 4.98
N CYS A 275 -20.47 -8.33 3.66
CA CYS A 275 -20.02 -7.11 3.00
C CYS A 275 -21.17 -6.11 2.87
N THR A 276 -20.92 -4.82 3.14
CA THR A 276 -21.97 -3.80 3.18
C THR A 276 -22.59 -3.57 1.80
N VAL A 277 -23.91 -3.65 1.71
CA VAL A 277 -24.63 -3.38 0.46
C VAL A 277 -24.91 -1.89 0.40
N GLY A 278 -23.92 -1.09 -0.02
CA GLY A 278 -24.16 0.33 -0.31
C GLY A 278 -22.94 1.23 -0.37
N ASP A 279 -21.85 0.92 0.34
CA ASP A 279 -20.73 1.87 0.50
C ASP A 279 -19.45 1.47 -0.25
N ASP A 280 -19.31 0.20 -0.63
CA ASP A 280 -18.16 -0.34 -1.37
C ASP A 280 -18.53 -1.08 -2.68
N HIS A 281 -19.83 -1.16 -3.00
CA HIS A 281 -20.29 -1.76 -4.25
C HIS A 281 -19.98 -0.84 -5.42
N ASP A 282 -19.31 -1.37 -6.44
CA ASP A 282 -19.01 -0.75 -7.73
C ASP A 282 -19.75 -1.57 -8.80
N SER A 283 -20.82 -1.01 -9.38
CA SER A 283 -21.74 -1.77 -10.24
C SER A 283 -21.23 -1.95 -11.67
N ASP A 284 -20.49 -0.98 -12.19
CA ASP A 284 -19.96 -0.99 -13.56
C ASP A 284 -18.49 -1.47 -13.61
N GLY A 285 -17.83 -1.52 -12.45
CA GLY A 285 -16.52 -2.12 -12.28
C GLY A 285 -15.39 -1.22 -12.76
N ASP A 286 -15.62 0.09 -12.79
CA ASP A 286 -14.67 1.10 -13.25
C ASP A 286 -13.61 1.48 -12.19
N GLY A 287 -13.77 0.98 -10.96
CA GLY A 287 -12.88 1.22 -9.84
C GLY A 287 -13.36 2.32 -8.88
N VAL A 288 -14.51 2.93 -9.13
CA VAL A 288 -15.17 3.92 -8.27
C VAL A 288 -16.47 3.33 -7.72
N VAL A 289 -16.58 3.28 -6.39
CA VAL A 289 -17.78 2.74 -5.73
C VAL A 289 -19.01 3.60 -6.04
N ASN A 290 -20.18 2.99 -6.19
CA ASN A 290 -21.46 3.63 -6.53
C ASN A 290 -21.78 4.88 -5.69
N ALA A 291 -21.37 4.88 -4.40
CA ALA A 291 -21.58 6.00 -3.50
C ALA A 291 -20.76 7.26 -3.86
N ARG A 292 -19.73 7.11 -4.68
CA ARG A 292 -18.81 8.17 -5.16
C ARG A 292 -18.81 8.31 -6.68
N ASP A 293 -19.43 7.38 -7.38
CA ASP A 293 -19.53 7.35 -8.83
C ASP A 293 -20.74 8.17 -9.33
N LEU A 294 -20.45 9.18 -10.13
CA LEU A 294 -21.41 10.04 -10.80
C LEU A 294 -21.80 9.52 -12.20
N CYS A 295 -21.09 8.53 -12.71
CA CYS A 295 -21.16 8.00 -14.06
C CYS A 295 -21.33 6.46 -14.04
N ALA A 296 -22.45 6.00 -13.48
CA ALA A 296 -22.79 4.60 -13.18
C ALA A 296 -22.87 3.59 -14.35
N ASN A 297 -22.34 3.89 -15.53
CA ASN A 297 -22.24 2.96 -16.66
C ASN A 297 -20.89 3.12 -17.38
N THR A 298 -19.84 3.47 -16.67
CA THR A 298 -18.51 3.59 -17.26
C THR A 298 -17.99 2.20 -17.62
N PRO A 299 -17.47 1.99 -18.83
CA PRO A 299 -16.96 0.68 -19.21
C PRO A 299 -15.86 0.20 -18.25
N ARG A 300 -15.95 -1.07 -17.86
CA ARG A 300 -14.90 -1.72 -17.09
C ARG A 300 -13.54 -1.58 -17.78
N ALA A 301 -12.52 -1.23 -17.00
CA ALA A 301 -11.15 -0.93 -17.45
C ALA A 301 -10.96 0.39 -18.22
N ALA A 302 -12.01 1.20 -18.37
CA ALA A 302 -11.83 2.59 -18.74
C ALA A 302 -11.02 3.32 -17.65
N HIS A 303 -10.19 4.26 -18.06
CA HIS A 303 -9.61 5.23 -17.17
C HIS A 303 -10.67 6.26 -16.79
N VAL A 304 -10.93 6.37 -15.49
CA VAL A 304 -11.96 7.24 -14.95
C VAL A 304 -11.37 8.33 -14.07
N ASP A 305 -12.05 9.46 -14.00
CA ASP A 305 -11.71 10.51 -13.05
C ASP A 305 -12.17 10.16 -11.63
N ARG A 306 -11.92 11.06 -10.67
CA ARG A 306 -12.33 10.87 -9.26
C ARG A 306 -13.85 10.78 -9.05
N ALA A 307 -14.64 11.11 -10.07
CA ALA A 307 -16.08 11.07 -10.07
C ALA A 307 -16.62 9.81 -10.77
N GLY A 308 -15.76 8.88 -11.21
CA GLY A 308 -16.17 7.66 -11.94
C GLY A 308 -16.50 7.92 -13.41
N CYS A 309 -16.16 9.09 -13.95
CA CYS A 309 -16.49 9.41 -15.34
C CYS A 309 -15.31 9.08 -16.25
N SER A 310 -15.59 8.37 -17.34
CA SER A 310 -14.61 7.99 -18.36
C SER A 310 -13.88 9.20 -18.93
N LEU A 311 -12.56 9.09 -19.03
CA LEU A 311 -11.72 9.98 -19.81
C LEU A 311 -11.74 9.53 -21.27
N ASP A 312 -11.74 10.48 -22.20
CA ASP A 312 -11.65 10.26 -23.65
C ASP A 312 -10.73 11.38 -24.19
N THR A 313 -9.46 11.04 -24.32
CA THR A 313 -8.38 12.02 -24.56
C THR A 313 -8.39 12.54 -26.00
N ASP A 314 -8.70 11.71 -26.99
CA ASP A 314 -8.71 12.10 -28.41
C ASP A 314 -10.11 12.47 -28.95
N LYS A 315 -11.16 12.25 -28.14
CA LYS A 315 -12.56 12.60 -28.40
C LYS A 315 -13.15 11.86 -29.59
N ASP A 316 -12.68 10.66 -29.85
CA ASP A 316 -13.22 9.81 -30.91
C ASP A 316 -14.49 9.04 -30.49
N GLY A 317 -14.81 9.03 -29.19
CA GLY A 317 -15.96 8.37 -28.60
C GLY A 317 -15.65 7.04 -27.91
N VAL A 318 -14.40 6.61 -27.86
CA VAL A 318 -13.92 5.44 -27.09
C VAL A 318 -13.23 5.95 -25.82
N ALA A 319 -13.52 5.33 -24.67
CA ALA A 319 -12.90 5.75 -23.42
C ALA A 319 -11.42 5.34 -23.35
N ASP A 320 -10.59 6.23 -22.81
CA ASP A 320 -9.21 5.95 -22.44
C ASP A 320 -9.14 4.65 -21.64
N GLY A 321 -8.16 3.78 -21.90
CA GLY A 321 -7.99 2.50 -21.20
C GLY A 321 -8.72 1.31 -21.84
N ILE A 322 -9.74 1.57 -22.65
CA ILE A 322 -10.30 0.60 -23.62
C ILE A 322 -10.07 1.00 -25.08
N ASP A 323 -9.48 2.18 -25.30
CA ASP A 323 -9.04 2.64 -26.60
C ASP A 323 -7.64 2.08 -26.97
N ASP A 324 -7.61 1.25 -28.01
CA ASP A 324 -6.38 0.68 -28.58
C ASP A 324 -5.58 1.72 -29.41
N CYS A 325 -6.22 2.80 -29.83
CA CYS A 325 -5.73 3.81 -30.76
C CYS A 325 -5.89 5.22 -30.20
N LEU A 326 -5.12 5.55 -29.15
CA LEU A 326 -5.11 6.81 -28.38
C LEU A 326 -4.86 8.15 -29.14
N ALA A 327 -4.94 8.16 -30.48
CA ALA A 327 -4.76 9.33 -31.33
C ALA A 327 -5.65 9.28 -32.58
N THR A 328 -6.84 8.69 -32.47
CA THR A 328 -7.84 8.65 -33.52
C THR A 328 -8.45 10.05 -33.70
N PRO A 329 -8.51 10.59 -34.94
CA PRO A 329 -9.13 11.90 -35.15
C PRO A 329 -10.62 11.92 -34.80
N GLU A 330 -11.08 12.96 -34.10
CA GLU A 330 -12.49 13.19 -33.78
C GLU A 330 -13.41 13.01 -35.02
N GLY A 331 -14.45 12.20 -34.86
CA GLY A 331 -15.41 11.88 -35.93
C GLY A 331 -15.00 10.71 -36.85
N THR A 332 -13.88 10.05 -36.56
CA THR A 332 -13.55 8.76 -37.19
C THR A 332 -14.56 7.71 -36.73
N PRO A 333 -15.13 6.90 -37.64
CA PRO A 333 -16.00 5.79 -37.23
C PRO A 333 -15.19 4.76 -36.43
N VAL A 334 -15.54 4.57 -35.16
CA VAL A 334 -15.00 3.54 -34.26
C VAL A 334 -15.93 2.33 -34.22
N ASP A 335 -15.38 1.14 -33.96
CA ASP A 335 -16.18 -0.03 -33.64
C ASP A 335 -16.59 -0.02 -32.15
N ALA A 336 -17.64 -0.78 -31.84
CA ALA A 336 -18.20 -0.90 -30.49
C ALA A 336 -17.89 -2.26 -29.89
#